data_AF-A0AAW6Q410-F1
#
_entry.id   AF-A0AAW6Q410-F1
#
_cell.length_a   1.000
_cell.length_b   1.000
_cell.length_c   1.000
_cell.angle_alpha   90.00
_cell.angle_beta   90.00
_cell.angle_gamma   90.00
#
_symmetry.space_group_name_H-M   'P 1'
#
loop_
_entity.id
_entity.type
_entity.pdbx_description
1 polymer ?
#
loop_
_entity_poly.entity_id
_entity_poly.type
_entity_poly.pdbx_seq_one_letter_code
_entity_poly.pdbx_strand_id
1 'polypeptide(L)'
;MDCVKIVNYFKHRQILSLDEMNLYNKAMHEYHIKFGYEKGKRPKISKPKRKRVFEKCNGKCVYCGKQLTLGTFDACVDHVVPIAKGGNNEDNNLVMACRRCNCKKGTKTLEELGIERRGNVEDQKGLSEKIYNS
;
A
#
# COMPACT_ATOMS: atom_id res chain seq x y z
N MET A 1 -1.29 -9.86 -8.40
CA MET A 1 -0.15 -8.91 -8.50
C MET A 1 0.71 -9.06 -7.25
N ASP A 2 2.01 -9.27 -7.41
CA ASP A 2 2.99 -9.37 -6.31
C ASP A 2 3.08 -8.04 -5.54
N CYS A 3 3.29 -8.09 -4.23
CA CYS A 3 3.48 -6.91 -3.39
C CYS A 3 4.60 -5.99 -3.88
N VAL A 4 5.69 -6.54 -4.41
CA VAL A 4 6.77 -5.74 -4.99
C VAL A 4 6.28 -4.98 -6.22
N LYS A 5 5.48 -5.64 -7.07
CA LYS A 5 4.84 -5.00 -8.23
C LYS A 5 3.85 -3.92 -7.82
N ILE A 6 3.09 -4.12 -6.72
CA ILE A 6 2.18 -3.10 -6.17
C ILE A 6 2.95 -1.85 -5.74
N VAL A 7 4.02 -2.01 -4.95
CA VAL A 7 4.82 -0.87 -4.47
C VAL A 7 5.44 -0.12 -5.65
N ASN A 8 5.98 -0.84 -6.64
CA ASN A 8 6.54 -0.23 -7.84
C ASN A 8 5.46 0.51 -8.66
N TYR A 9 4.28 -0.08 -8.83
CA TYR A 9 3.17 0.55 -9.55
C TYR A 9 2.80 1.92 -8.95
N PHE A 10 2.65 2.00 -7.63
CA PHE A 10 2.30 3.27 -6.96
C PHE A 10 3.47 4.24 -6.82
N LYS A 11 4.71 3.76 -6.90
CA LYS A 11 5.91 4.62 -6.92
C LYS A 11 6.00 5.46 -8.19
N HIS A 12 5.41 5.01 -9.29
CA HIS A 12 5.54 5.63 -10.62
C HIS A 12 4.34 6.47 -11.06
N ARG A 13 3.32 6.65 -10.21
CA ARG A 13 2.17 7.51 -10.52
C ARG A 13 2.10 8.61 -9.47
N GLN A 14 2.07 9.88 -9.91
CA GLN A 14 1.58 10.96 -9.06
C GLN A 14 0.11 10.65 -8.75
N ILE A 15 -0.15 10.37 -7.48
CA ILE A 15 -1.50 10.10 -6.99
C ILE A 15 -2.09 11.46 -6.63
N LEU A 16 -2.65 12.13 -7.63
CA LEU A 16 -3.39 13.39 -7.54
C LEU A 16 -2.53 14.60 -7.12
N SER A 17 -2.86 15.77 -7.66
CA SER A 17 -2.38 17.06 -7.12
C SER A 17 -2.84 17.24 -5.67
N LEU A 18 -2.20 18.16 -4.93
CA LEU A 18 -2.56 18.42 -3.53
C LEU A 18 -4.05 18.80 -3.40
N ASP A 19 -4.58 19.57 -4.34
CA ASP A 19 -5.98 20.01 -4.34
C ASP A 19 -6.94 18.86 -4.64
N GLU A 20 -6.62 18.02 -5.63
CA GLU A 20 -7.38 16.80 -5.91
C GLU A 20 -7.35 15.82 -4.74
N MET A 21 -6.20 15.69 -4.06
CA MET A 21 -6.05 14.86 -2.88
C MET A 21 -6.86 15.40 -1.69
N ASN A 22 -6.92 16.72 -1.51
CA ASN A 22 -7.73 17.36 -0.48
C ASN A 22 -9.23 17.20 -0.74
N LEU A 23 -9.67 17.41 -1.99
CA LEU A 23 -11.06 17.23 -2.39
C LEU A 23 -11.50 15.78 -2.23
N TYR A 24 -10.64 14.84 -2.64
CA TYR A 24 -10.87 13.40 -2.48
C TYR A 24 -10.93 13.00 -1.00
N ASN A 25 -10.00 13.46 -0.16
CA ASN A 25 -9.99 13.15 1.27
C ASN A 25 -11.25 13.66 1.96
N LYS A 26 -11.72 14.85 1.58
CA LYS A 26 -12.99 15.42 2.05
C LYS A 26 -14.18 14.54 1.62
N ALA A 27 -14.28 14.20 0.34
CA ALA A 27 -15.33 13.35 -0.18
C ALA A 27 -15.35 11.94 0.47
N MET A 28 -14.18 11.35 0.69
CA MET A 28 -14.07 10.05 1.37
C MET A 28 -14.39 10.14 2.86
N HIS A 29 -14.06 11.24 3.53
CA HIS A 29 -14.46 11.47 4.91
C HIS A 29 -16.00 11.55 5.01
N GLU A 30 -16.63 12.32 4.12
CA GLU A 30 -18.09 12.44 4.02
C GLU A 30 -18.76 11.09 3.70
N TYR A 31 -18.19 10.32 2.76
CA TYR A 31 -18.64 8.96 2.43
C TYR A 31 -18.55 8.05 3.66
N HIS A 32 -17.40 8.01 4.34
CA HIS A 32 -17.21 7.18 5.52
C HIS A 32 -18.20 7.56 6.64
N ILE A 33 -18.42 8.86 6.90
CA ILE A 33 -19.44 9.30 7.87
C ILE A 33 -20.84 8.83 7.46
N LYS A 34 -21.22 9.00 6.18
CA LYS A 34 -22.52 8.57 5.64
C LYS A 34 -22.78 7.07 5.81
N PHE A 35 -21.73 6.24 5.76
CA PHE A 35 -21.82 4.79 5.88
C PHE A 35 -21.36 4.24 7.26
N GLY A 36 -21.34 5.08 8.30
CA GLY A 36 -21.21 4.64 9.69
C GLY A 36 -19.79 4.33 10.18
N TYR A 37 -18.75 4.84 9.51
CA TYR A 37 -17.40 4.83 10.07
C TYR A 37 -17.30 5.89 11.17
N GLU A 38 -17.19 5.46 12.42
CA GLU A 38 -16.82 6.36 13.51
C GLU A 38 -15.39 6.89 13.32
N LYS A 39 -15.17 8.19 13.59
CA LYS A 39 -13.85 8.82 13.60
C LYS A 39 -12.91 8.03 14.51
N GLY A 40 -11.88 7.41 13.93
CA GLY A 40 -10.90 6.59 14.65
C GLY A 40 -11.12 5.06 14.58
N LYS A 41 -12.26 4.58 14.10
CA LYS A 41 -12.50 3.14 13.87
C LYS A 41 -12.25 2.79 12.40
N ARG A 42 -11.07 2.24 12.10
CA ARG A 42 -10.79 1.60 10.79
C ARG A 42 -11.30 0.14 10.82
N PRO A 43 -12.11 -0.32 9.86
CA PRO A 43 -12.49 -1.71 9.71
C PRO A 43 -11.28 -2.59 9.67
N LYS A 44 -11.38 -3.68 10.42
CA LYS A 44 -10.33 -4.68 10.46
C LYS A 44 -10.31 -5.41 9.13
N ILE A 45 -9.13 -5.49 8.51
CA ILE A 45 -8.92 -6.41 7.39
C ILE A 45 -9.18 -7.83 7.88
N SER A 46 -10.10 -8.53 7.22
CA SER A 46 -10.54 -9.87 7.64
C SER A 46 -9.38 -10.88 7.64
N LYS A 47 -9.44 -11.91 8.49
CA LYS A 47 -8.38 -12.95 8.57
C LYS A 47 -8.07 -13.58 7.21
N PRO A 48 -9.06 -13.97 6.37
CA PRO A 48 -8.78 -14.51 5.03
C PRO A 48 -8.04 -13.52 4.13
N LYS A 49 -8.42 -12.23 4.17
CA LYS A 49 -7.76 -11.18 3.38
C LYS A 49 -6.33 -10.96 3.84
N ARG A 50 -6.07 -10.95 5.15
CA ARG A 50 -4.71 -10.89 5.71
C ARG A 50 -3.84 -12.06 5.24
N LYS A 51 -4.38 -13.29 5.22
CA LYS A 51 -3.67 -14.48 4.73
C LYS A 51 -3.29 -14.33 3.25
N ARG A 52 -4.23 -13.91 2.39
CA ARG A 52 -3.94 -13.63 0.97
C ARG A 52 -2.84 -12.58 0.78
N VAL A 53 -2.89 -11.48 1.56
CA VAL A 53 -1.88 -10.42 1.51
C VAL A 53 -0.50 -10.95 1.94
N PHE A 54 -0.46 -11.84 2.93
CA PHE A 54 0.76 -12.48 3.40
C PHE A 54 1.40 -13.38 2.33
N GLU A 55 0.59 -14.23 1.71
CA GLU A 55 1.03 -15.16 0.65
C GLU A 55 1.58 -14.40 -0.56
N LYS A 56 0.87 -13.38 -1.07
CA LYS A 56 1.34 -12.59 -2.22
C LYS A 56 2.59 -11.73 -1.93
N CYS A 57 2.94 -11.53 -0.65
CA CYS A 57 4.18 -10.86 -0.23
C CYS A 57 5.29 -11.85 0.12
N ASN A 58 5.12 -13.15 -0.17
CA ASN A 58 6.05 -14.22 0.18
C ASN A 58 6.40 -14.25 1.68
N GLY A 59 5.45 -13.84 2.53
CA GLY A 59 5.65 -13.71 3.97
C GLY A 59 6.72 -12.69 4.40
N LYS A 60 7.14 -11.78 3.51
CA LYS A 60 8.18 -10.78 3.80
C LYS A 60 7.61 -9.38 3.90
N CYS A 61 8.27 -8.53 4.68
CA CYS A 61 8.01 -7.11 4.69
C CYS A 61 8.45 -6.52 3.34
N VAL A 62 7.53 -5.87 2.62
CA VAL A 62 7.83 -5.31 1.29
C VAL A 62 8.85 -4.17 1.34
N TYR A 63 8.97 -3.49 2.48
CA TYR A 63 9.84 -2.31 2.62
C TYR A 63 11.29 -2.65 3.02
N CYS A 64 11.50 -3.72 3.80
CA CYS A 64 12.83 -4.06 4.31
C CYS A 64 13.25 -5.52 4.04
N GLY A 65 12.39 -6.33 3.45
CA GLY A 65 12.66 -7.74 3.15
C GLY A 65 12.63 -8.68 4.36
N LYS A 66 12.42 -8.17 5.59
CA LYS A 66 12.36 -8.99 6.81
C LYS A 66 11.30 -10.08 6.68
N GLN A 67 11.65 -11.33 7.01
CA GLN A 67 10.69 -12.43 7.12
C GLN A 67 9.70 -12.17 8.26
N LEU A 68 8.42 -12.39 7.99
CA LEU A 68 7.32 -12.20 8.93
C LEU A 68 6.65 -13.55 9.22
N THR A 69 6.07 -13.65 10.41
CA THR A 69 5.22 -14.77 10.81
C THR A 69 3.78 -14.28 10.90
N LEU A 70 2.88 -14.85 10.09
CA LEU A 70 1.47 -14.46 10.07
C LEU A 70 0.83 -14.64 11.46
N GLY A 71 0.00 -13.67 11.87
CA GLY A 71 -0.68 -13.69 13.17
C GLY A 71 0.14 -13.09 14.33
N THR A 72 1.44 -12.85 14.13
CA THR A 72 2.25 -12.12 15.12
C THR A 72 2.03 -10.61 15.04
N PHE A 73 2.34 -9.91 16.13
CA PHE A 73 2.26 -8.45 16.21
C PHE A 73 3.19 -7.73 15.21
N ASP A 74 4.26 -8.39 14.77
CA ASP A 74 5.16 -7.80 13.79
C ASP A 74 4.61 -7.89 12.34
N ALA A 75 3.65 -8.76 12.07
CA ALA A 75 3.04 -8.92 10.74
C ALA A 75 1.85 -7.97 10.53
N CYS A 76 2.14 -6.76 10.06
CA CYS A 76 1.15 -5.73 9.76
C CYS A 76 0.71 -5.78 8.29
N VAL A 77 -0.59 -5.57 8.06
CA VAL A 77 -1.10 -5.23 6.72
C VAL A 77 -1.08 -3.72 6.63
N ASP A 78 -0.42 -3.21 5.61
CA ASP A 78 -0.26 -1.78 5.34
C ASP A 78 -0.91 -1.42 4.01
N HIS A 79 -1.38 -0.17 3.92
CA HIS A 79 -1.92 0.42 2.71
C HIS A 79 -0.81 1.20 2.02
N VAL A 80 -0.45 0.82 0.80
CA VAL A 80 0.63 1.50 0.06
C VAL A 80 0.28 2.98 -0.13
N VAL A 81 -0.92 3.25 -0.63
CA VAL A 81 -1.57 4.56 -0.53
C VAL A 81 -2.29 4.62 0.82
N PRO A 82 -1.91 5.51 1.75
CA PRO A 82 -2.58 5.62 3.04
C PRO A 82 -4.08 5.94 2.89
N ILE A 83 -4.94 5.39 3.76
CA ILE A 83 -6.38 5.74 3.76
C ILE A 83 -6.59 7.27 3.89
N ALA A 84 -5.76 7.94 4.70
CA ALA A 84 -5.81 9.40 4.87
C ALA A 84 -5.39 10.21 3.62
N LYS A 85 -4.90 9.52 2.58
CA LYS A 85 -4.58 10.06 1.25
C LYS A 85 -5.35 9.33 0.15
N GLY A 86 -6.44 8.66 0.54
CA GLY A 86 -7.34 7.98 -0.37
C GLY A 86 -7.05 6.56 -0.80
N GLY A 87 -6.23 5.86 -0.03
CA GLY A 87 -6.11 4.41 -0.15
C GLY A 87 -7.41 3.69 0.15
N ASN A 88 -7.78 2.73 -0.70
CA ASN A 88 -8.86 1.79 -0.46
C ASN A 88 -8.35 0.51 0.22
N ASN A 89 -9.28 -0.35 0.64
CA ASN A 89 -8.95 -1.66 1.20
C ASN A 89 -8.74 -2.74 0.13
N GLU A 90 -8.56 -2.39 -1.15
CA GLU A 90 -8.46 -3.37 -2.22
C GLU A 90 -7.14 -4.14 -2.20
N ASP A 91 -7.16 -5.38 -2.69
CA ASP A 91 -5.97 -6.25 -2.66
C ASP A 91 -4.80 -5.64 -3.47
N ASN A 92 -5.05 -4.75 -4.41
CA ASN A 92 -3.99 -4.03 -5.13
C ASN A 92 -3.35 -2.89 -4.31
N ASN A 93 -3.92 -2.43 -3.19
CA ASN A 93 -3.36 -1.39 -2.33
C ASN A 93 -2.81 -1.93 -0.99
N LEU A 94 -3.00 -3.23 -0.71
CA LEU A 94 -2.56 -3.85 0.54
C LEU A 94 -1.23 -4.59 0.39
N VAL A 95 -0.31 -4.42 1.34
CA VAL A 95 0.98 -5.14 1.40
C VAL A 95 1.29 -5.58 2.83
N MET A 96 2.29 -6.45 2.99
CA MET A 96 2.83 -6.81 4.30
C MET A 96 3.98 -5.89 4.68
N ALA A 97 3.94 -5.39 5.90
CA ALA A 97 4.99 -4.59 6.51
C ALA A 97 5.32 -5.13 7.90
N CYS A 98 6.61 -5.05 8.29
CA CYS A 98 6.96 -5.23 9.70
C CYS A 98 6.44 -4.04 10.51
N ARG A 99 6.23 -4.20 11.82
CA ARG A 99 5.71 -3.13 12.68
C ARG A 99 6.56 -1.87 12.57
N ARG A 100 7.90 -2.01 12.59
CA ARG A 100 8.84 -0.88 12.47
C ARG A 100 8.62 -0.07 11.18
N CYS A 101 8.55 -0.75 10.03
CA CYS A 101 8.35 -0.09 8.75
C CYS A 101 6.94 0.51 8.62
N ASN A 102 5.92 -0.21 9.08
CA ASN A 102 4.54 0.27 9.10
C ASN A 102 4.41 1.56 9.94
N CYS A 103 5.01 1.59 11.13
CA CYS A 103 5.05 2.78 11.98
C CYS A 103 5.86 3.93 11.35
N LYS A 104 7.02 3.64 10.74
CA LYS A 104 7.84 4.64 10.03
C LYS A 104 7.09 5.28 8.86
N LYS A 105 6.29 4.48 8.14
CA LYS A 105 5.42 4.96 7.06
C LYS A 105 4.31 5.85 7.59
N GLY A 106 3.51 5.34 8.54
CA GLY A 106 2.35 6.06 9.03
C GLY A 106 1.43 6.50 7.87
N THR A 107 1.20 7.80 7.75
CA THR A 107 0.40 8.42 6.68
C THR A 107 1.22 8.91 5.48
N LYS A 108 2.51 8.56 5.42
CA LYS A 108 3.40 8.98 4.34
C LYS A 108 3.17 8.17 3.06
N THR A 109 3.34 8.81 1.90
CA THR A 109 3.48 8.16 0.59
C THR A 109 4.84 7.46 0.50
N LEU A 110 5.02 6.65 -0.54
CA LEU A 110 6.31 6.00 -0.80
C LEU A 110 7.42 7.01 -1.11
N GLU A 111 7.06 8.12 -1.78
CA GLU A 111 7.94 9.25 -2.07
C GLU A 111 8.41 9.94 -0.78
N GLU A 112 7.48 10.30 0.10
CA GLU A 112 7.78 10.91 1.41
C GLU A 112 8.60 9.98 2.34
N LEU A 113 8.60 8.66 2.09
CA LEU A 113 9.43 7.70 2.80
C LEU A 113 10.87 7.62 2.29
N GLY A 114 11.18 8.23 1.15
CA GLY A 114 12.49 8.12 0.50
C GLY A 114 12.81 6.70 0.04
N ILE A 115 11.80 5.89 -0.32
CA ILE A 115 12.04 4.59 -0.97
C ILE A 115 12.41 4.86 -2.43
N GLU A 116 13.60 5.40 -2.63
CA GLU A 116 14.24 5.49 -3.94
C GLU A 116 14.95 4.18 -4.30
N ARG A 117 15.20 4.01 -5.59
CA ARG A 117 15.62 2.79 -6.31
C ARG A 117 16.47 1.78 -5.50
N ARG A 118 16.05 0.51 -5.48
CA ARG A 118 16.97 -0.64 -5.50
C ARG A 118 16.76 -1.38 -6.81
N GLY A 119 17.53 -1.04 -7.84
CA GLY A 119 17.47 -1.68 -9.16
C GLY A 119 18.01 -0.75 -10.26
N ASN A 120 18.97 -1.24 -11.04
CA ASN A 120 19.62 -0.54 -12.14
C ASN A 120 18.60 -0.12 -13.21
N VAL A 121 18.90 1.00 -13.87
CA VAL A 121 18.00 1.77 -14.74
C VAL A 121 17.71 1.10 -16.09
N GLU A 122 18.41 0.02 -16.43
CA GLU A 122 18.44 -0.54 -17.79
C GLU A 122 17.28 -1.47 -18.13
N ASP A 123 16.57 -2.04 -17.14
CA ASP A 123 15.51 -3.04 -17.38
C ASP A 123 14.13 -2.44 -17.75
N GLN A 124 14.01 -1.10 -17.79
CA GLN A 124 12.71 -0.43 -17.83
C GLN A 124 12.07 -0.29 -19.22
N LYS A 125 12.80 -0.45 -20.32
CA LYS A 125 12.18 -0.36 -21.66
C LYS A 125 11.47 -1.64 -22.10
N GLY A 126 11.80 -2.80 -21.55
CA GLY A 126 11.22 -4.08 -21.98
C GLY A 126 9.97 -4.53 -21.22
N LEU A 127 9.69 -3.99 -20.02
CA LEU A 127 8.63 -4.50 -19.16
C LEU A 127 7.28 -3.78 -19.35
N SER A 128 7.29 -2.50 -19.77
CA SER A 128 6.05 -1.77 -20.05
C SER A 128 5.35 -2.25 -21.32
N GLU A 129 6.11 -2.63 -22.36
CA GLU A 129 5.55 -3.14 -23.62
C GLU A 129 4.98 -4.55 -23.51
N LYS A 130 5.55 -5.40 -22.64
CA LYS A 130 5.09 -6.78 -22.46
C LYS A 130 3.83 -6.91 -21.60
N ILE A 131 3.58 -5.98 -20.67
CA ILE A 131 2.39 -6.04 -19.81
C ILE A 131 1.15 -5.49 -20.53
N TYR A 132 1.33 -4.61 -21.53
CA TYR A 132 0.21 -3.98 -22.24
C TYR A 132 -0.28 -4.77 -23.46
N ASN A 133 0.48 -5.78 -23.92
CA ASN A 133 0.19 -6.57 -25.12
C ASN A 133 0.08 -8.08 -24.87
N SER A 134 -0.20 -8.52 -23.63
CA SER A 134 -0.42 -9.94 -23.28
C SER A 134 -1.66 -10.15 -22.45
#